data_AF-A0A2L0N912-F1
#
_entry.id   AF-A0A2L0N912-F1
#
_cell.length_a   1.000
_cell.length_b   1.000
_cell.length_c   1.000
_cell.angle_alpha   90.00
_cell.angle_beta   90.00
_cell.angle_gamma   90.00
#
_symmetry.space_group_name_H-M   'P 1'
#
loop_
_entity.id
_entity.type
_entity.pdbx_description
1 polymer ?
#
loop_
_entity_poly.entity_id
_entity_poly.type
_entity_poly.pdbx_seq_one_letter_code
_entity_poly.pdbx_strand_id
1 'polypeptide(L)'
;MGRPADPNRRERTLAQATDYVLAHGLAGLSLRPLAAALDTSPRMLLYDFGSKQELVAAVLAEARRRGAARLAERLPPKTGSVQERLRGIWAWMSADERAPFVRLFFEVHADGLVHPESYPDQGEAITDWFDTLGTTFRDVSTGPDDTVTPTLVMAVIRGLLFDLTATGDRHRTDRALDRFAELLDR
;
A
#
# COMPACT_ATOMS: atom_id res chain seq x y z
N MET A 1 40.81 -5.68 15.28
CA MET A 1 39.68 -5.53 16.23
C MET A 1 38.41 -5.34 15.41
N GLY A 2 37.49 -6.31 15.46
CA GLY A 2 36.21 -6.24 14.73
C GLY A 2 35.25 -5.32 15.48
N ARG A 3 34.70 -4.32 14.78
CA ARG A 3 33.65 -3.43 15.30
C ARG A 3 32.49 -4.31 15.84
N PRO A 4 31.99 -4.09 17.07
CA PRO A 4 30.89 -4.89 17.60
C PRO A 4 29.71 -4.83 16.64
N ALA A 5 29.05 -5.96 16.42
CA ALA A 5 27.87 -6.04 15.59
C ALA A 5 26.82 -5.09 16.16
N ASP A 6 26.51 -4.02 15.42
CA ASP A 6 25.47 -3.08 15.79
C ASP A 6 24.12 -3.81 15.66
N PRO A 7 23.42 -4.09 16.78
CA PRO A 7 22.21 -4.89 16.78
C PRO A 7 21.08 -4.23 15.96
N ASN A 8 21.15 -2.92 15.77
CA ASN A 8 20.15 -2.14 15.04
C ASN A 8 20.54 -1.90 13.58
N ARG A 9 21.67 -2.43 13.11
CA ARG A 9 22.12 -2.23 11.71
C ARG A 9 21.07 -2.73 10.73
N ARG A 10 20.61 -3.98 10.90
CA ARG A 10 19.64 -4.61 9.99
C ARG A 10 18.35 -3.80 9.90
N GLU A 11 17.86 -3.29 11.02
CA GLU A 11 16.66 -2.45 11.07
C GLU A 11 16.86 -1.11 10.35
N ARG A 12 18.00 -0.46 10.53
CA ARG A 12 18.32 0.79 9.79
C ARG A 12 18.47 0.54 8.29
N THR A 13 19.17 -0.53 7.90
CA THR A 13 19.31 -0.94 6.50
C THR A 13 17.93 -1.20 5.89
N LEU A 14 17.05 -1.91 6.59
CA LEU A 14 15.68 -2.16 6.17
C LEU A 14 14.92 -0.84 5.99
N ALA A 15 15.01 0.06 6.96
CA ALA A 15 14.32 1.33 6.90
C ALA A 15 14.74 2.18 5.70
N GLN A 16 16.04 2.29 5.44
CA GLN A 16 16.60 3.01 4.30
C GLN A 16 16.27 2.33 2.96
N ALA A 17 16.27 0.99 2.92
CA ALA A 17 15.88 0.25 1.73
C ALA A 17 14.39 0.46 1.41
N THR A 18 13.53 0.51 2.42
CA THR A 18 12.12 0.87 2.24
C THR A 18 11.94 2.29 1.72
N ASP A 19 12.69 3.26 2.24
CA ASP A 19 12.65 4.64 1.73
C ASP A 19 13.11 4.70 0.26
N TYR A 20 14.17 3.98 -0.08
CA TYR A 20 14.64 3.86 -1.45
C TYR A 20 13.58 3.27 -2.39
N VAL A 21 12.94 2.17 -2.00
CA VAL A 21 11.90 1.51 -2.82
C VAL A 21 10.66 2.39 -2.95
N LEU A 22 10.24 3.09 -1.90
CA LEU A 22 9.12 4.04 -2.01
C LEU A 22 9.44 5.17 -3.00
N ALA A 23 10.66 5.69 -2.98
CA ALA A 23 11.07 6.76 -3.89
C ALA A 23 11.22 6.28 -5.35
N HIS A 24 11.79 5.10 -5.57
CA HIS A 24 12.23 4.65 -6.90
C HIS A 24 11.35 3.56 -7.52
N GLY A 25 10.45 2.94 -6.75
CA GLY A 25 9.71 1.75 -7.16
C GLY A 25 10.49 0.45 -6.96
N LEU A 26 9.80 -0.66 -7.19
CA LEU A 26 10.33 -2.03 -7.17
C LEU A 26 10.89 -2.44 -8.55
N ALA A 27 10.33 -1.88 -9.62
CA ALA A 27 10.78 -2.15 -10.98
C ALA A 27 12.28 -1.82 -11.15
N GLY A 28 13.07 -2.79 -11.61
CA GLY A 28 14.51 -2.61 -11.79
C GLY A 28 15.35 -2.59 -10.51
N LEU A 29 14.75 -2.88 -9.34
CA LEU A 29 15.49 -2.98 -8.09
C LEU A 29 16.58 -4.05 -8.20
N SER A 30 17.83 -3.64 -7.98
CA SER A 30 18.99 -4.51 -7.95
C SER A 30 19.88 -4.16 -6.76
N LEU A 31 20.63 -5.16 -6.27
CA LEU A 31 21.44 -5.00 -5.06
C LEU A 31 22.52 -3.94 -5.19
N ARG A 32 23.03 -3.69 -6.42
CA ARG A 32 24.15 -2.77 -6.64
C ARG A 32 23.72 -1.29 -6.51
N PRO A 33 22.70 -0.78 -7.23
CA PRO A 33 22.16 0.56 -7.00
C PRO A 33 21.65 0.76 -5.57
N LEU A 34 20.95 -0.23 -5.00
CA LEU A 34 20.47 -0.15 -3.63
C LEU A 34 21.63 -0.02 -2.63
N ALA A 35 22.65 -0.88 -2.75
CA ALA A 35 23.82 -0.82 -1.87
C ALA A 35 24.55 0.52 -1.98
N ALA A 36 24.70 1.07 -3.19
CA ALA A 36 25.30 2.38 -3.40
C ALA A 36 24.49 3.50 -2.74
N ALA A 37 23.15 3.47 -2.85
CA ALA A 37 22.28 4.46 -2.21
C ALA A 37 22.28 4.38 -0.68
N LEU A 38 22.53 3.19 -0.13
CA LEU A 38 22.60 2.93 1.32
C LEU A 38 24.01 3.05 1.89
N ASP A 39 25.00 3.48 1.09
CA ASP A 39 26.42 3.54 1.46
C ASP A 39 26.95 2.21 2.05
N THR A 40 26.60 1.11 1.38
CA THR A 40 26.98 -0.26 1.78
C THR A 40 27.41 -1.08 0.56
N SER A 41 27.63 -2.38 0.75
CA SER A 41 27.95 -3.32 -0.33
C SER A 41 26.83 -4.33 -0.57
N PRO A 42 26.67 -4.86 -1.80
CA PRO A 42 25.73 -5.95 -2.07
C PRO A 42 25.93 -7.17 -1.15
N ARG A 43 27.20 -7.46 -0.82
CA ARG A 43 27.56 -8.55 0.11
C ARG A 43 27.01 -8.30 1.52
N MET A 44 27.05 -7.05 2.00
CA MET A 44 26.50 -6.70 3.31
C MET A 44 24.97 -6.75 3.33
N LEU A 45 24.30 -6.37 2.24
CA LEU A 45 22.85 -6.56 2.11
C LEU A 45 22.49 -8.04 2.18
N LEU A 46 23.19 -8.90 1.43
CA LEU A 46 22.96 -10.35 1.50
C LEU A 46 23.32 -10.95 2.85
N TYR A 47 24.30 -10.39 3.57
CA TYR A 47 24.60 -10.80 4.94
C TYR A 47 23.44 -10.48 5.90
N ASP A 48 22.81 -9.30 5.77
CA ASP A 48 21.73 -8.85 6.65
C ASP A 48 20.38 -9.55 6.35
N PHE A 49 20.15 -9.96 5.10
CA PHE A 49 18.84 -10.42 4.64
C PHE A 49 18.83 -11.83 4.04
N GLY A 50 19.99 -12.49 3.87
CA GLY A 50 20.11 -13.83 3.29
C GLY A 50 20.12 -13.81 1.76
N SER A 51 19.06 -13.30 1.15
CA SER A 51 18.88 -13.25 -0.30
C SER A 51 18.26 -11.93 -0.77
N LYS A 52 18.32 -11.68 -2.10
CA LYS A 52 17.61 -10.54 -2.70
C LYS A 52 16.10 -10.67 -2.48
N GLN A 53 15.56 -11.88 -2.58
CA GLN A 53 14.12 -12.14 -2.40
C GLN A 53 13.67 -11.84 -0.97
N GLU A 54 14.42 -12.31 0.03
CA GLU A 54 14.15 -12.02 1.44
C GLU A 54 14.29 -10.52 1.77
N LEU A 55 15.25 -9.82 1.17
CA LEU A 55 15.36 -8.36 1.28
C LEU A 55 14.11 -7.66 0.71
N VAL A 56 13.67 -8.05 -0.49
CA VAL A 56 12.47 -7.48 -1.12
C VAL A 56 11.24 -7.75 -0.26
N ALA A 57 11.04 -9.00 0.18
CA ALA A 57 9.93 -9.36 1.05
C ALA A 57 9.94 -8.54 2.35
N ALA A 58 11.10 -8.38 3.00
CA ALA A 58 11.23 -7.57 4.21
C ALA A 58 10.90 -6.09 3.95
N VAL A 59 11.41 -5.51 2.86
CA VAL A 59 11.15 -4.12 2.47
C VAL A 59 9.66 -3.88 2.21
N LEU A 60 8.98 -4.80 1.54
CA LEU A 60 7.56 -4.71 1.24
C LEU A 60 6.70 -4.90 2.49
N ALA A 61 7.06 -5.84 3.37
CA ALA A 61 6.41 -6.00 4.66
C ALA A 61 6.53 -4.72 5.51
N GLU A 62 7.70 -4.09 5.53
CA GLU A 62 7.92 -2.82 6.22
C GLU A 62 7.13 -1.66 5.57
N ALA A 63 7.07 -1.60 4.23
CA ALA A 63 6.24 -0.62 3.52
C ALA A 63 4.75 -0.78 3.86
N ARG A 64 4.23 -2.01 3.87
CA ARG A 64 2.86 -2.34 4.30
C ARG A 64 2.63 -1.94 5.74
N ARG A 65 3.55 -2.27 6.65
CA ARG A 65 3.46 -1.90 8.08
C ARG A 65 3.40 -0.38 8.26
N ARG A 66 4.25 0.39 7.57
CA ARG A 66 4.23 1.86 7.60
C ARG A 66 2.95 2.43 7.00
N GLY A 67 2.47 1.85 5.91
CA GLY A 67 1.19 2.22 5.29
C GLY A 67 0.00 1.99 6.23
N ALA A 68 -0.05 0.81 6.86
CA ALA A 68 -1.08 0.45 7.83
C ALA A 68 -1.03 1.31 9.10
N ALA A 69 0.16 1.61 9.63
CA ALA A 69 0.32 2.54 10.75
C ALA A 69 -0.23 3.93 10.41
N ARG A 70 0.09 4.46 9.21
CA ARG A 70 -0.45 5.74 8.73
C ARG A 70 -1.96 5.71 8.51
N LEU A 71 -2.51 4.57 8.12
CA LEU A 71 -3.95 4.36 8.04
C LEU A 71 -4.59 4.43 9.43
N ALA A 72 -4.05 3.70 10.39
CA ALA A 72 -4.59 3.64 11.75
C ALA A 72 -4.59 5.02 12.44
N GLU A 73 -3.61 5.87 12.15
CA GLU A 73 -3.49 7.21 12.75
C GLU A 73 -4.45 8.25 12.16
N ARG A 74 -5.00 8.04 10.95
CA ARG A 74 -5.71 9.09 10.19
C ARG A 74 -6.90 8.62 9.35
N LEU A 75 -7.49 7.47 9.66
CA LEU A 75 -8.78 7.10 9.08
C LEU A 75 -9.79 8.24 9.32
N PRO A 76 -10.48 8.73 8.27
CA PRO A 76 -11.48 9.77 8.44
C PRO A 76 -12.57 9.31 9.43
N PRO A 77 -13.25 10.24 10.11
CA PRO A 77 -14.33 9.90 11.03
C PRO A 77 -15.35 8.99 10.35
N LYS A 78 -15.80 7.93 11.04
CA LYS A 78 -16.85 7.00 10.56
C LYS A 78 -18.25 7.61 10.57
N THR A 79 -18.36 8.92 10.76
CA THR A 79 -19.59 9.67 10.94
C THR A 79 -19.88 10.51 9.71
N GLY A 80 -21.15 10.82 9.46
CA GLY A 80 -21.58 11.54 8.25
C GLY A 80 -22.30 10.62 7.28
N SER A 81 -22.66 11.13 6.10
CA SER A 81 -23.26 10.33 5.03
C SER A 81 -22.26 9.34 4.41
N VAL A 82 -22.76 8.34 3.66
CA VAL A 82 -21.91 7.42 2.87
C VAL A 82 -20.97 8.21 1.96
N GLN A 83 -21.50 9.26 1.35
CA GLN A 83 -20.74 10.16 0.49
C GLN A 83 -19.60 10.88 1.23
N GLU A 84 -19.84 11.41 2.43
CA GLU A 84 -18.80 12.06 3.23
C GLU A 84 -17.70 11.07 3.63
N ARG A 85 -18.07 9.85 4.03
CA ARG A 85 -17.11 8.81 4.40
C ARG A 85 -16.27 8.34 3.20
N LEU A 86 -16.89 8.13 2.03
CA LEU A 86 -16.17 7.81 0.79
C LEU A 86 -15.20 8.92 0.37
N ARG A 87 -15.64 10.18 0.39
CA ARG A 87 -14.78 11.33 0.09
C ARG A 87 -13.61 11.42 1.05
N GLY A 88 -13.84 11.19 2.34
CA GLY A 88 -12.79 11.15 3.35
C GLY A 88 -11.73 10.10 3.02
N ILE A 89 -12.18 8.86 2.75
CA ILE A 89 -11.26 7.75 2.41
C ILE A 89 -10.49 8.08 1.13
N TRP A 90 -11.19 8.56 0.10
CA TRP A 90 -10.57 8.92 -1.17
C TRP A 90 -9.55 10.06 -1.01
N ALA A 91 -9.91 11.16 -0.37
CA ALA A 91 -9.01 12.29 -0.14
C ALA A 91 -7.77 11.85 0.64
N TRP A 92 -7.95 10.94 1.59
CA TRP A 92 -6.83 10.33 2.30
C TRP A 92 -5.96 9.50 1.35
N MET A 93 -6.50 8.50 0.63
CA MET A 93 -5.72 7.58 -0.22
C MET A 93 -5.06 8.27 -1.43
N SER A 94 -5.72 9.27 -2.00
CA SER A 94 -5.29 9.96 -3.24
C SER A 94 -4.39 11.19 -2.98
N ALA A 95 -3.99 11.44 -1.73
CA ALA A 95 -3.08 12.56 -1.46
C ALA A 95 -1.67 12.28 -2.01
N ASP A 96 -1.01 13.34 -2.46
CA ASP A 96 0.30 13.26 -3.13
C ASP A 96 1.36 12.57 -2.26
N GLU A 97 1.33 12.74 -0.93
CA GLU A 97 2.29 12.11 -0.02
C GLU A 97 2.14 10.58 0.05
N ARG A 98 1.04 10.03 -0.48
CA ARG A 98 0.73 8.59 -0.51
C ARG A 98 0.88 8.00 -1.90
N ALA A 99 1.06 8.82 -2.94
CA ALA A 99 1.30 8.35 -4.31
C ALA A 99 2.44 7.31 -4.40
N PRO A 100 3.58 7.44 -3.67
CA PRO A 100 4.62 6.40 -3.64
C PRO A 100 4.12 5.03 -3.16
N PHE A 101 3.28 5.00 -2.13
CA PHE A 101 2.71 3.77 -1.58
C PHE A 101 1.69 3.15 -2.54
N VAL A 102 0.85 3.98 -3.15
CA VAL A 102 -0.16 3.54 -4.13
C VAL A 102 0.51 2.93 -5.36
N ARG A 103 1.58 3.55 -5.86
CA ARG A 103 2.40 2.98 -6.94
C ARG A 103 3.00 1.63 -6.55
N LEU A 104 3.66 1.57 -5.39
CA LEU A 104 4.27 0.34 -4.91
C LEU A 104 3.25 -0.79 -4.75
N PHE A 105 2.04 -0.47 -4.25
CA PHE A 105 0.93 -1.41 -4.17
C PHE A 105 0.60 -2.01 -5.55
N PHE A 106 0.44 -1.18 -6.58
CA PHE A 106 0.19 -1.69 -7.94
C PHE A 106 1.34 -2.48 -8.52
N GLU A 107 2.59 -2.05 -8.31
CA GLU A 107 3.79 -2.78 -8.77
C GLU A 107 3.86 -4.17 -8.13
N VAL A 108 3.60 -4.28 -6.83
CA VAL A 108 3.57 -5.54 -6.09
C VAL A 108 2.43 -6.46 -6.54
N HIS A 109 1.25 -5.90 -6.80
CA HIS A 109 0.13 -6.69 -7.32
C HIS A 109 0.40 -7.21 -8.73
N ALA A 110 0.93 -6.35 -9.62
CA ALA A 110 1.28 -6.77 -10.97
C ALA A 110 2.37 -7.84 -10.97
N ASP A 111 3.40 -7.70 -10.12
CA ASP A 111 4.46 -8.69 -9.97
C ASP A 111 3.93 -10.01 -9.38
N GLY A 112 3.03 -9.95 -8.39
CA GLY A 112 2.41 -11.14 -7.80
C GLY A 112 1.48 -11.92 -8.75
N LEU A 113 0.94 -11.28 -9.79
CA LEU A 113 0.23 -11.99 -10.86
C LEU A 113 1.17 -12.83 -11.74
N VAL A 114 2.44 -12.45 -11.83
CA VAL A 114 3.47 -13.17 -12.60
C VAL A 114 4.23 -14.17 -11.72
N HIS A 115 4.48 -13.81 -10.46
CA HIS A 115 5.29 -14.55 -9.48
C HIS A 115 4.51 -14.78 -8.17
N PRO A 116 3.41 -15.56 -8.19
CA PRO A 116 2.54 -15.72 -7.02
C PRO A 116 3.27 -16.31 -5.80
N GLU A 117 4.27 -17.16 -6.01
CA GLU A 117 5.09 -17.76 -4.95
C GLU A 117 5.93 -16.74 -4.17
N SER A 118 6.19 -15.57 -4.75
CA SER A 118 6.93 -14.49 -4.09
C SER A 118 6.07 -13.73 -3.07
N TYR A 119 4.74 -13.93 -3.11
CA TYR A 119 3.81 -13.20 -2.27
C TYR A 119 2.62 -14.08 -1.83
N PRO A 120 2.84 -15.04 -0.92
CA PRO A 120 1.79 -15.97 -0.49
C PRO A 120 0.57 -15.27 0.15
N ASP A 121 0.76 -14.10 0.77
CA ASP A 121 -0.27 -13.40 1.55
C ASP A 121 -1.03 -12.32 0.75
N GLN A 122 -0.92 -12.32 -0.59
CA GLN A 122 -1.56 -11.29 -1.45
C GLN A 122 -3.08 -11.25 -1.30
N GLY A 123 -3.72 -12.42 -1.18
CA GLY A 123 -5.16 -12.50 -1.00
C GLY A 123 -5.61 -11.79 0.28
N GLU A 124 -4.95 -12.08 1.40
CA GLU A 124 -5.20 -11.44 2.68
C GLU A 124 -4.94 -9.92 2.61
N ALA A 125 -3.83 -9.49 2.00
CA ALA A 125 -3.52 -8.07 1.82
C ALA A 125 -4.62 -7.27 1.08
N ILE A 126 -5.33 -7.92 0.15
CA ILE A 126 -6.45 -7.33 -0.58
C ILE A 126 -7.68 -7.18 0.33
N THR A 127 -7.90 -8.14 1.23
CA THR A 127 -9.12 -8.28 2.05
C THR A 127 -9.01 -7.74 3.48
N ASP A 128 -7.82 -7.42 3.99
CA ASP A 128 -7.56 -6.87 5.35
C ASP A 128 -8.42 -5.65 5.73
N TRP A 129 -8.98 -5.00 4.73
CA TRP A 129 -9.76 -3.77 4.84
C TRP A 129 -11.25 -4.05 5.04
N PHE A 130 -11.68 -5.30 4.86
CA PHE A 130 -13.11 -5.67 4.82
C PHE A 130 -13.81 -5.37 6.13
N ASP A 131 -13.22 -5.69 7.28
CA ASP A 131 -13.81 -5.35 8.58
C ASP A 131 -13.92 -3.83 8.78
N THR A 132 -12.90 -3.09 8.36
CA THR A 132 -12.89 -1.63 8.46
C THR A 132 -13.96 -1.02 7.57
N LEU A 133 -14.10 -1.50 6.34
CA LEU A 133 -15.08 -0.98 5.38
C LEU A 133 -16.50 -1.46 5.70
N GLY A 134 -16.68 -2.71 6.11
CA GLY A 134 -17.95 -3.25 6.58
C GLY A 134 -18.48 -2.49 7.79
N THR A 135 -17.59 -2.08 8.72
CA THR A 135 -17.99 -1.20 9.82
C THR A 135 -18.29 0.24 9.36
N THR A 136 -17.60 0.74 8.34
CA THR A 136 -17.77 2.12 7.83
C THR A 136 -18.99 2.28 6.93
N PHE A 137 -19.41 1.21 6.25
CA PHE A 137 -20.51 1.20 5.28
C PHE A 137 -21.65 0.27 5.70
N ARG A 138 -21.83 0.09 7.01
CA ARG A 138 -22.85 -0.81 7.59
C ARG A 138 -24.28 -0.42 7.21
N ASP A 139 -24.52 0.87 7.00
CA ASP A 139 -25.81 1.45 6.59
C ASP A 139 -26.21 1.12 5.15
N VAL A 140 -25.24 0.84 4.28
CA VAL A 140 -25.47 0.41 2.89
C VAL A 140 -25.09 -1.05 2.64
N SER A 141 -24.80 -1.79 3.71
CA SER A 141 -24.46 -3.20 3.67
C SER A 141 -25.67 -4.08 3.36
N THR A 142 -25.47 -5.17 2.63
CA THR A 142 -26.50 -6.16 2.32
C THR A 142 -26.76 -7.15 3.47
N GLY A 143 -26.01 -7.09 4.57
CA GLY A 143 -26.21 -7.95 5.74
C GLY A 143 -25.04 -7.95 6.75
N PRO A 144 -25.14 -8.76 7.83
CA PRO A 144 -24.11 -8.82 8.88
C PRO A 144 -22.74 -9.28 8.41
N ASP A 145 -22.69 -10.15 7.38
CA ASP A 145 -21.47 -10.75 6.81
C ASP A 145 -21.24 -10.29 5.36
N ASP A 146 -21.65 -9.06 5.04
CA ASP A 146 -21.52 -8.51 3.69
C ASP A 146 -20.05 -8.28 3.31
N THR A 147 -19.55 -9.13 2.42
CA THR A 147 -18.25 -8.99 1.77
C THR A 147 -18.34 -8.32 0.40
N VAL A 148 -19.54 -8.19 -0.16
CA VAL A 148 -19.80 -7.64 -1.50
C VAL A 148 -19.64 -6.12 -1.48
N THR A 149 -20.22 -5.42 -0.52
CA THR A 149 -20.11 -3.95 -0.43
C THR A 149 -18.65 -3.50 -0.22
N PRO A 150 -17.89 -4.05 0.75
CA PRO A 150 -16.46 -3.76 0.88
C PRO A 150 -15.66 -4.05 -0.40
N THR A 151 -15.97 -5.16 -1.08
CA THR A 151 -15.33 -5.52 -2.36
C THR A 151 -15.59 -4.47 -3.43
N LEU A 152 -16.85 -4.06 -3.60
CA LEU A 152 -17.24 -3.05 -4.60
C LEU A 152 -16.59 -1.70 -4.31
N VAL A 153 -16.66 -1.22 -3.07
CA VAL A 153 -16.04 0.05 -2.65
C VAL A 153 -14.54 0.05 -2.94
N MET A 154 -13.83 -1.02 -2.58
CA MET A 154 -12.39 -1.10 -2.85
C MET A 154 -12.06 -1.26 -4.33
N ALA A 155 -12.89 -1.96 -5.10
CA ALA A 155 -12.70 -2.08 -6.55
C ALA A 155 -12.77 -0.69 -7.21
N VAL A 156 -13.76 0.13 -6.84
CA VAL A 156 -13.89 1.50 -7.35
C VAL A 156 -12.71 2.36 -6.91
N ILE A 157 -12.38 2.38 -5.62
CA ILE A 157 -11.27 3.20 -5.09
C ILE A 157 -9.94 2.81 -5.76
N ARG A 158 -9.61 1.52 -5.84
CA ARG A 158 -8.37 1.06 -6.47
C ARG A 158 -8.35 1.37 -7.97
N GLY A 159 -9.48 1.22 -8.67
CA GLY A 159 -9.59 1.60 -10.08
C GLY A 159 -9.34 3.10 -10.30
N LEU A 160 -9.92 3.96 -9.45
CA LEU A 160 -9.72 5.41 -9.53
C LEU A 160 -8.30 5.83 -9.14
N LEU A 161 -7.67 5.16 -8.16
CA LEU A 161 -6.26 5.40 -7.82
C LEU A 161 -5.33 5.01 -8.96
N PHE A 162 -5.60 3.89 -9.63
CA PHE A 162 -4.86 3.48 -10.82
C PHE A 162 -5.01 4.51 -11.93
N ASP A 163 -6.24 4.94 -12.21
CA ASP A 163 -6.53 5.97 -13.21
C ASP A 163 -5.81 7.29 -12.89
N LEU A 164 -5.91 7.78 -11.65
CA LEU A 164 -5.24 9.00 -11.20
C LEU A 164 -3.72 8.89 -11.38
N THR A 165 -3.13 7.74 -11.03
CA THR A 165 -1.69 7.51 -11.15
C THR A 165 -1.25 7.48 -12.61
N ALA A 166 -2.08 6.95 -13.51
CA ALA A 166 -1.77 6.84 -14.93
C ALA A 166 -2.01 8.13 -15.71
N THR A 167 -3.01 8.92 -15.35
CA THR A 167 -3.47 10.08 -16.14
C THR A 167 -3.18 11.43 -15.48
N GLY A 168 -3.04 11.48 -14.16
CA GLY A 168 -2.93 12.73 -13.38
C GLY A 168 -4.23 13.54 -13.32
N ASP A 169 -5.34 13.06 -13.88
CA ASP A 169 -6.60 13.82 -13.97
C ASP A 169 -7.41 13.72 -12.68
N ARG A 170 -6.98 14.50 -11.69
CA ARG A 170 -7.59 14.55 -10.37
C ARG A 170 -9.07 14.96 -10.40
N HIS A 171 -9.41 15.94 -11.25
CA HIS A 171 -10.77 16.44 -11.35
C HIS A 171 -11.74 15.36 -11.81
N ARG A 172 -11.38 14.59 -12.85
CA ARG A 172 -12.21 13.49 -13.34
C ARG A 172 -12.34 12.36 -12.33
N THR A 173 -11.25 11.98 -11.65
CA THR A 173 -11.30 10.89 -10.66
C THR A 173 -12.11 11.26 -9.43
N ASP A 174 -12.02 12.52 -8.95
CA ASP A 174 -12.85 13.02 -7.84
C ASP A 174 -14.34 12.97 -8.20
N ARG A 175 -14.69 13.43 -9.40
CA ARG A 175 -16.09 13.39 -9.88
C ARG A 175 -16.62 11.98 -10.08
N ALA A 176 -15.77 11.03 -10.49
CA ALA A 176 -16.15 9.63 -10.63
C ALA A 176 -16.46 8.99 -9.27
N LEU A 177 -15.67 9.30 -8.23
CA LEU A 177 -15.95 8.88 -6.86
C LEU A 177 -17.26 9.48 -6.35
N ASP A 178 -17.47 10.78 -6.56
CA ASP A 178 -18.71 11.46 -6.17
C ASP A 178 -19.93 10.81 -6.81
N ARG A 179 -19.83 10.45 -8.09
CA ARG A 179 -20.89 9.74 -8.80
C ARG A 179 -21.15 8.35 -8.24
N PHE A 180 -20.10 7.63 -7.84
CA PHE A 180 -20.24 6.33 -7.20
C PHE A 180 -20.95 6.44 -5.84
N ALA A 181 -20.60 7.45 -5.03
CA ALA A 181 -21.27 7.69 -3.76
C ALA A 181 -22.78 7.96 -3.93
N GLU A 182 -23.17 8.76 -4.92
CA GLU A 182 -24.58 8.99 -5.25
C GLU A 182 -25.36 7.71 -5.63
N LEU A 183 -24.67 6.69 -6.14
CA LEU A 183 -25.29 5.40 -6.49
C LEU A 183 -25.48 4.49 -5.28
N LEU A 184 -24.69 4.66 -4.21
CA LEU A 184 -24.84 3.90 -2.97
C LEU A 184 -25.94 4.46 -2.05
N ASP A 185 -26.27 5.75 -2.18
CA ASP A 185 -27.30 6.42 -1.38
C ASP A 185 -28.74 6.20 -1.93
N ARG A 186 -28.92 5.37 -2.97
CA ARG A 186 -30.20 5.10 -3.64
C ARG A 186 -30.73 3.72 -3.34
#